data_AF-A0A160IMH9-F1
#
_entry.id   AF-A0A160IMH9-F1
#
_cell.length_a   1.000
_cell.length_b   1.000
_cell.length_c   1.000
_cell.angle_alpha   90.00
_cell.angle_beta   90.00
_cell.angle_gamma   90.00
#
_symmetry.space_group_name_H-M   'P 1'
#
loop_
_entity.id
_entity.type
_entity.pdbx_description
1 polymer ?
#
loop_
_entity_poly.entity_id
_entity_poly.type
_entity_poly.pdbx_seq_one_letter_code
_entity_poly.pdbx_strand_id
1 'polypeptide(L)'
;MSDLKLIETYKSFLQNYSQEQLRYIPEQGVWSVGQMYDHLNVVAHEYLDCVEDCEKADEEEHQGKTEFGEYLFNIGCFPPIKIKLPEELDAPSDNSESKEEIIEEIDRLMNRMRELETRVGKINPQYKMKHGGFGWLNAQEWLSLVGMHFRHHLRQKYELDQRLKNIGVLSRE
;
A
#
# COMPACT_ATOMS: atom_id res chain seq x y z
N MET A 1 -15.28 -6.85 -0.59
CA MET A 1 -15.10 -5.50 -1.17
C MET A 1 -14.00 -5.64 -2.20
N SER A 2 -14.15 -5.18 -3.44
CA SER A 2 -13.04 -5.20 -4.40
C SER A 2 -11.91 -4.28 -3.94
N ASP A 3 -10.67 -4.57 -4.33
CA ASP A 3 -9.50 -3.77 -3.91
C ASP A 3 -9.62 -2.31 -4.38
N LEU A 4 -10.11 -2.08 -5.60
CA LEU A 4 -10.45 -0.73 -6.10
C LEU A 4 -11.46 0.00 -5.21
N LYS A 5 -12.48 -0.70 -4.68
CA LYS A 5 -13.47 -0.08 -3.77
C LYS A 5 -12.85 0.27 -2.42
N LEU A 6 -11.88 -0.50 -1.94
CA LEU A 6 -11.12 -0.18 -0.74
C LEU A 6 -10.29 1.09 -0.96
N ILE A 7 -9.57 1.19 -2.08
CA ILE A 7 -8.74 2.36 -2.41
C ILE A 7 -9.60 3.61 -2.62
N GLU A 8 -10.76 3.49 -3.26
CA GLU A 8 -11.74 4.59 -3.35
C GLU A 8 -12.24 5.04 -1.96
N THR A 9 -12.35 4.10 -1.01
CA THR A 9 -12.70 4.44 0.38
C THR A 9 -11.58 5.23 1.06
N TYR A 10 -10.31 4.87 0.81
CA TYR A 10 -9.16 5.67 1.24
C TYR A 10 -9.19 7.08 0.66
N LYS A 11 -9.43 7.23 -0.64
CA LYS A 11 -9.62 8.52 -1.29
C LYS A 11 -10.73 9.35 -0.62
N SER A 12 -11.85 8.72 -0.28
CA SER A 12 -12.96 9.38 0.42
C SER A 12 -12.58 9.85 1.83
N PHE A 13 -11.68 9.14 2.53
CA PHE A 13 -11.21 9.57 3.84
C PHE A 13 -10.43 10.89 3.79
N LEU A 14 -9.71 11.18 2.70
CA LEU A 14 -8.93 12.41 2.52
C LEU A 14 -9.78 13.69 2.65
N GLN A 15 -11.07 13.61 2.34
CA GLN A 15 -12.01 14.73 2.48
C GLN A 15 -12.17 15.19 3.93
N ASN A 16 -11.86 14.33 4.91
CA ASN A 16 -12.03 14.62 6.33
C ASN A 16 -10.79 15.25 7.00
N TYR A 17 -9.68 15.39 6.28
CA TYR A 17 -8.46 15.99 6.84
C TYR A 17 -8.25 17.41 6.31
N SER A 18 -7.74 18.32 7.13
CA SER A 18 -7.08 19.52 6.63
C SER A 18 -5.65 19.21 6.18
N GLN A 19 -5.02 20.13 5.43
CA GLN A 19 -3.61 19.99 5.08
C GLN A 19 -2.71 19.90 6.34
N GLU A 20 -3.04 20.65 7.39
CA GLU A 20 -2.33 20.61 8.67
C GLU A 20 -2.47 19.24 9.33
N GLN A 21 -3.66 18.65 9.33
CA GLN A 21 -3.89 17.31 9.89
C GLN A 21 -3.15 16.21 9.12
N LEU A 22 -3.04 16.33 7.78
CA LEU A 22 -2.24 15.41 6.99
C LEU A 22 -0.75 15.48 7.38
N ARG A 23 -0.24 16.68 7.63
CA ARG A 23 1.18 16.90 7.96
C ARG A 23 1.53 16.69 9.43
N TYR A 24 0.54 16.59 10.30
CA TYR A 24 0.76 16.52 11.73
C TYR A 24 1.45 15.20 12.15
N ILE A 25 2.59 15.31 12.82
CA ILE A 25 3.34 14.19 13.39
C ILE A 25 3.00 14.09 14.89
N PRO A 26 2.34 13.01 15.35
CA PRO A 26 1.88 12.92 16.73
C PRO A 26 2.98 12.84 17.79
N GLU A 27 4.04 12.10 17.51
CA GLU A 27 5.21 11.93 18.39
C GLU A 27 6.40 11.40 17.58
N GLN A 28 7.60 11.47 18.17
CA GLN A 28 8.80 10.95 17.52
C GLN A 28 8.65 9.47 17.16
N GLY A 29 8.92 9.12 15.90
CA GLY A 29 8.85 7.74 15.41
C GLY A 29 7.44 7.26 15.05
N VAL A 30 6.44 8.14 15.02
CA VAL A 30 5.10 7.85 14.51
C VAL A 30 4.84 8.66 13.25
N TRP A 31 4.36 8.00 12.20
CA TRP A 31 4.00 8.66 10.94
C TRP A 31 2.84 9.64 11.11
N SER A 32 2.84 10.69 10.29
CA SER A 32 1.63 11.47 10.02
C SER A 32 0.64 10.66 9.16
N VAL A 33 -0.57 11.20 8.97
CA VAL A 33 -1.51 10.62 7.99
C VAL A 33 -0.96 10.78 6.57
N GLY A 34 -0.33 11.91 6.24
CA GLY A 34 0.31 12.15 4.93
C GLY A 34 1.38 11.12 4.61
N GLN A 35 2.29 10.86 5.55
CA GLN A 35 3.35 9.86 5.42
C GLN A 35 2.82 8.44 5.20
N MET A 36 1.70 8.10 5.84
CA MET A 36 1.04 6.82 5.60
C MET A 36 0.46 6.75 4.18
N TYR A 37 -0.11 7.83 3.64
CA TYR A 37 -0.60 7.85 2.25
C TYR A 37 0.53 7.79 1.22
N ASP A 38 1.61 8.53 1.43
CA ASP A 38 2.82 8.46 0.61
C ASP A 38 3.34 7.02 0.54
N HIS A 39 3.50 6.37 1.71
CA HIS A 39 3.88 4.96 1.78
C HIS A 39 2.93 4.03 1.01
N LEU A 40 1.62 4.22 1.17
CA LEU A 40 0.61 3.44 0.45
C LEU A 40 0.75 3.57 -1.07
N ASN A 41 0.98 4.78 -1.57
CA ASN A 41 1.10 5.07 -3.00
C ASN A 41 2.41 4.50 -3.56
N VAL A 42 3.54 4.79 -2.93
CA VAL A 42 4.88 4.34 -3.36
C VAL A 42 4.93 2.81 -3.45
N VAL A 43 4.60 2.12 -2.37
CA VAL A 43 4.67 0.65 -2.32
C VAL A 43 3.66 0.01 -3.29
N ALA A 44 2.46 0.58 -3.43
CA ALA A 44 1.50 0.05 -4.39
C ALA A 44 1.99 0.22 -5.83
N HIS A 45 2.63 1.33 -6.19
CA HIS A 45 3.23 1.51 -7.50
C HIS A 45 4.38 0.55 -7.75
N GLU A 46 5.26 0.31 -6.77
CA GLU A 46 6.31 -0.72 -6.86
C GLU A 46 5.74 -2.11 -7.15
N TYR A 47 4.60 -2.46 -6.52
CA TYR A 47 3.93 -3.73 -6.81
C TYR A 47 3.38 -3.77 -8.25
N LEU A 48 2.81 -2.68 -8.75
CA LEU A 48 2.33 -2.62 -10.13
C LEU A 48 3.48 -2.66 -11.15
N ASP A 49 4.63 -2.08 -10.82
CA ASP A 49 5.84 -2.21 -11.63
C ASP A 49 6.28 -3.68 -11.71
N CYS A 50 6.19 -4.43 -10.60
CA CYS A 50 6.46 -5.87 -10.62
C CYS A 50 5.44 -6.68 -11.46
N VAL A 51 4.18 -6.24 -11.56
CA VAL A 51 3.20 -6.83 -12.48
C VAL A 51 3.65 -6.64 -13.93
N GLU A 52 4.07 -5.42 -14.28
CA GLU A 52 4.58 -5.09 -15.61
C GLU A 52 5.89 -5.81 -15.94
N ASP A 53 6.76 -6.03 -14.96
CA ASP A 53 7.98 -6.80 -15.13
C ASP A 53 7.69 -8.28 -15.36
N CYS A 54 6.69 -8.86 -14.69
CA CYS A 54 6.20 -10.20 -15.03
C CYS A 54 5.66 -10.26 -16.48
N GLU A 55 5.04 -9.19 -16.99
CA GLU A 55 4.57 -9.11 -18.38
C GLU A 55 5.72 -9.07 -19.40
N LYS A 56 6.84 -8.44 -19.03
CA LYS A 56 8.03 -8.27 -19.88
C LYS A 56 9.03 -9.42 -19.79
N ALA A 57 8.92 -10.28 -18.78
CA ALA A 57 9.84 -11.39 -18.58
C ALA A 57 9.83 -12.38 -19.75
N ASP A 58 11.00 -12.95 -20.02
CA ASP A 58 11.25 -13.91 -21.09
C ASP A 58 11.77 -15.27 -20.59
N GLU A 59 12.02 -15.38 -19.28
CA GLU A 59 12.44 -16.61 -18.60
C GLU A 59 11.38 -17.07 -17.58
N GLU A 60 11.12 -18.38 -17.56
CA GLU A 60 10.24 -19.00 -16.57
C GLU A 60 10.97 -19.20 -15.23
N GLU A 61 10.30 -18.85 -14.15
CA GLU A 61 10.74 -19.10 -12.78
C GLU A 61 9.81 -20.12 -12.10
N HIS A 62 10.36 -21.28 -11.75
CA HIS A 62 9.62 -22.38 -11.15
C HIS A 62 9.62 -22.36 -9.63
N GLN A 63 10.45 -21.53 -9.00
CA GLN A 63 10.37 -21.25 -7.58
C GLN A 63 9.03 -20.58 -7.24
N GLY A 64 8.55 -20.85 -6.03
CA GLY A 64 7.29 -20.33 -5.51
C GLY A 64 7.49 -19.30 -4.42
N LYS A 65 6.40 -19.02 -3.71
CA LYS A 65 6.45 -18.21 -2.50
C LYS A 65 7.25 -18.92 -1.41
N THR A 66 7.71 -18.14 -0.45
CA THR A 66 8.17 -18.67 0.84
C THR A 66 6.98 -19.27 1.60
N GLU A 67 7.23 -20.14 2.60
CA GLU A 67 6.16 -20.64 3.48
C GLU A 67 5.38 -19.50 4.15
N PHE A 68 6.08 -18.42 4.50
CA PHE A 68 5.46 -17.22 5.05
C PHE A 68 4.59 -16.50 4.01
N GLY A 69 5.07 -16.34 2.77
CA GLY A 69 4.29 -15.77 1.68
C GLY A 69 3.01 -16.57 1.39
N GLU A 70 3.12 -17.91 1.33
CA GLU A 70 1.95 -18.80 1.19
C GLU A 70 0.96 -18.59 2.32
N TYR A 71 1.43 -18.54 3.57
CA TYR A 71 0.57 -18.28 4.73
C TYR A 71 -0.17 -16.94 4.61
N LEU A 72 0.53 -15.86 4.25
CA LEU A 72 -0.07 -14.52 4.14
C LEU A 72 -1.11 -14.42 3.00
N PHE A 73 -0.84 -15.04 1.85
CA PHE A 73 -1.83 -15.13 0.77
C PHE A 73 -3.06 -15.94 1.18
N ASN A 74 -2.88 -17.03 1.92
CA ASN A 74 -3.99 -17.87 2.41
C ASN A 74 -4.90 -17.12 3.40
N ILE A 75 -4.35 -16.26 4.26
CA ILE A 75 -5.16 -15.44 5.18
C ILE A 75 -5.61 -14.10 4.57
N GLY A 76 -5.07 -13.72 3.41
CA GLY A 76 -5.42 -12.51 2.66
C GLY A 76 -5.06 -11.18 3.36
N CYS A 77 -4.21 -11.23 4.39
CA CYS A 77 -3.80 -10.07 5.17
C CYS A 77 -2.40 -10.24 5.77
N PHE A 78 -1.80 -9.13 6.17
CA PHE A 78 -0.62 -9.12 7.02
C PHE A 78 -1.03 -9.29 8.49
N PRO A 79 -0.27 -10.02 9.31
CA PRO A 79 -0.57 -10.18 10.72
C PRO A 79 -0.63 -8.80 11.42
N PRO A 80 -1.50 -8.62 12.44
CA PRO A 80 -1.69 -7.35 13.13
C PRO A 80 -0.56 -7.03 14.12
N ILE A 81 0.68 -7.29 13.71
CA ILE A 81 1.92 -6.99 14.42
C ILE A 81 2.63 -5.84 13.71
N LYS A 82 3.38 -5.03 14.45
CA LYS A 82 4.22 -4.00 13.85
C LYS A 82 5.42 -4.68 13.19
N ILE A 83 5.45 -4.68 11.87
CA ILE A 83 6.61 -5.12 11.10
C ILE A 83 7.57 -3.92 11.07
N LYS A 84 8.74 -4.06 11.69
CA LYS A 84 9.84 -3.10 11.49
C LYS A 84 10.61 -3.55 10.28
N LEU A 85 10.60 -2.74 9.23
CA LEU A 85 11.53 -2.92 8.13
C LEU A 85 12.95 -2.54 8.60
N PRO A 86 14.00 -3.18 8.08
CA PRO A 86 15.35 -2.63 8.12
C PRO A 86 15.35 -1.18 7.63
N GLU A 87 16.19 -0.31 8.19
CA GLU A 87 16.24 1.11 7.81
C GLU A 87 16.48 1.31 6.31
N GLU A 88 17.19 0.38 5.66
CA GLU A 88 17.45 0.39 4.23
C GLU A 88 16.22 0.10 3.36
N LEU A 89 15.18 -0.49 3.96
CA LEU A 89 13.89 -0.80 3.34
C LEU A 89 12.76 0.10 3.87
N ASP A 90 13.05 0.94 4.87
CA ASP A 90 12.14 1.95 5.40
C ASP A 90 12.32 3.21 4.55
N ALA A 91 11.76 3.19 3.34
CA ALA A 91 11.79 4.34 2.44
C ALA A 91 11.29 5.58 3.21
N PRO A 92 12.01 6.71 3.15
CA PRO A 92 11.63 7.90 3.88
C PRO A 92 10.28 8.38 3.38
N SER A 93 9.24 8.24 4.21
CA SER A 93 7.91 8.70 3.84
C SER A 93 7.88 10.22 3.79
N ASP A 94 7.52 10.79 2.63
CA ASP A 94 7.38 12.23 2.46
C ASP A 94 6.11 12.72 3.17
N ASN A 95 6.21 13.92 3.73
CA ASN A 95 5.11 14.60 4.40
C ASN A 95 4.83 15.97 3.76
N SER A 96 5.39 16.22 2.57
CA SER A 96 5.29 17.49 1.87
C SER A 96 4.05 17.59 0.98
N GLU A 97 3.54 16.46 0.49
CA GLU A 97 2.41 16.40 -0.45
C GLU A 97 1.16 17.14 0.06
N SER A 98 0.51 17.86 -0.85
CA SER A 98 -0.82 18.42 -0.64
C SER A 98 -1.89 17.33 -0.72
N LYS A 99 -3.06 17.60 -0.12
CA LYS A 99 -4.22 16.71 -0.25
C LYS A 99 -4.55 16.44 -1.71
N GLU A 100 -4.49 17.47 -2.55
CA GLU A 100 -4.78 17.39 -3.97
C GLU A 100 -3.79 16.47 -4.69
N GLU A 101 -2.49 16.58 -4.41
CA GLU A 101 -1.45 15.69 -4.96
C GLU A 101 -1.68 14.22 -4.53
N ILE A 102 -2.00 13.97 -3.26
CA ILE A 102 -2.31 12.62 -2.77
C ILE A 102 -3.55 12.05 -3.49
N ILE A 103 -4.58 12.88 -3.71
CA ILE A 103 -5.79 12.48 -4.44
C ILE A 103 -5.45 12.11 -5.88
N GLU A 104 -4.63 12.91 -6.55
CA GLU A 104 -4.20 12.66 -7.93
C GLU A 104 -3.36 11.37 -8.04
N GLU A 105 -2.48 11.10 -7.08
CA GLU A 105 -1.71 9.85 -7.05
C GLU A 105 -2.61 8.63 -6.84
N ILE A 106 -3.61 8.71 -5.94
CA ILE A 106 -4.58 7.61 -5.79
C ILE A 106 -5.35 7.38 -7.09
N ASP A 107 -5.73 8.44 -7.81
CA ASP A 107 -6.39 8.32 -9.11
C ASP A 107 -5.48 7.65 -10.16
N ARG A 108 -4.20 8.03 -10.19
CA ARG A 108 -3.18 7.37 -11.04
C ARG A 108 -3.05 5.90 -10.70
N LEU A 109 -2.92 5.55 -9.42
CA LEU A 109 -2.84 4.17 -8.93
C LEU A 109 -4.07 3.35 -9.37
N MET A 110 -5.27 3.86 -9.13
CA MET A 110 -6.51 3.17 -9.50
C MET A 110 -6.64 2.97 -11.02
N ASN A 111 -6.19 3.92 -11.83
CA ASN A 111 -6.17 3.77 -13.29
C ASN A 111 -5.18 2.68 -13.72
N ARG A 112 -3.95 2.69 -13.20
CA ARG A 112 -2.97 1.62 -13.47
C ARG A 112 -3.50 0.25 -13.07
N MET A 113 -4.13 0.14 -11.90
CA MET A 113 -4.77 -1.11 -11.46
C MET A 113 -5.83 -1.60 -12.44
N ARG A 114 -6.76 -0.73 -12.86
CA ARG A 114 -7.82 -1.09 -13.84
C ARG A 114 -7.21 -1.58 -15.15
N GLU A 115 -6.17 -0.92 -15.64
CA GLU A 115 -5.49 -1.31 -16.88
C GLU A 115 -4.85 -2.70 -16.75
N LEU A 116 -4.13 -2.94 -15.65
CA LEU A 116 -3.46 -4.21 -15.39
C LEU A 116 -4.45 -5.35 -15.16
N GLU A 117 -5.57 -5.10 -14.46
CA GLU A 117 -6.67 -6.08 -14.27
C GLU A 117 -7.18 -6.66 -15.59
N THR A 118 -7.17 -5.90 -16.69
CA THR A 118 -7.65 -6.38 -18.01
C THR A 118 -6.72 -7.38 -18.70
N ARG A 119 -5.45 -7.42 -18.32
CA ARG A 119 -4.42 -8.20 -19.01
C ARG A 119 -3.66 -9.18 -18.12
N VAL A 120 -3.69 -9.00 -16.80
CA VAL A 120 -2.95 -9.84 -15.84
C VAL A 120 -3.21 -11.34 -16.00
N GLY A 121 -4.45 -11.73 -16.29
CA GLY A 121 -4.82 -13.14 -16.49
C GLY A 121 -4.29 -13.76 -17.79
N LYS A 122 -3.65 -12.98 -18.67
CA LYS A 122 -3.03 -13.44 -19.91
C LYS A 122 -1.50 -13.60 -19.78
N ILE A 123 -0.91 -13.07 -18.71
CA ILE A 123 0.53 -13.17 -18.44
C ILE A 123 0.84 -14.62 -18.05
N ASN A 124 1.96 -15.17 -18.53
CA ASN A 124 2.38 -16.52 -18.16
C ASN A 124 2.56 -16.59 -16.62
N PRO A 125 1.87 -17.49 -15.90
CA PRO A 125 1.98 -17.58 -14.45
C PRO A 125 3.37 -18.03 -13.95
N GLN A 126 4.24 -18.52 -14.83
CA GLN A 126 5.65 -18.81 -14.52
C GLN A 126 6.57 -17.60 -14.70
N TYR A 127 6.10 -16.49 -15.27
CA TYR A 127 6.83 -15.23 -15.25
C TYR A 127 6.59 -14.54 -13.91
N LYS A 128 7.65 -14.49 -13.10
CA LYS A 128 7.58 -14.08 -11.70
C LYS A 128 8.69 -13.12 -11.36
N MET A 129 8.39 -12.21 -10.44
CA MET A 129 9.37 -11.33 -9.80
C MET A 129 9.52 -11.69 -8.32
N LYS A 130 10.74 -11.60 -7.81
CA LYS A 130 11.07 -11.99 -6.44
C LYS A 130 10.77 -10.86 -5.46
N HIS A 131 9.86 -11.12 -4.54
CA HIS A 131 9.62 -10.30 -3.36
C HIS A 131 10.53 -10.76 -2.20
N GLY A 132 11.13 -9.82 -1.46
CA GLY A 132 12.02 -10.10 -0.33
C GLY A 132 11.42 -11.01 0.76
N GLY A 133 10.20 -10.70 1.24
CA GLY A 133 9.48 -11.54 2.21
C GLY A 133 8.62 -12.68 1.63
N PHE A 134 7.94 -12.45 0.49
CA PHE A 134 6.96 -13.41 -0.04
C PHE A 134 7.57 -14.48 -0.95
N GLY A 135 8.80 -14.32 -1.45
CA GLY A 135 9.38 -15.22 -2.45
C GLY A 135 8.95 -14.83 -3.86
N TRP A 136 8.82 -15.79 -4.77
CA TRP A 136 8.50 -15.52 -6.17
C TRP A 136 7.00 -15.39 -6.38
N LEU A 137 6.59 -14.25 -6.90
CA LEU A 137 5.20 -13.89 -7.14
C LEU A 137 4.95 -13.70 -8.63
N ASN A 138 3.84 -14.24 -9.12
CA ASN A 138 3.37 -13.96 -10.47
C ASN A 138 2.63 -12.62 -10.53
N ALA A 139 2.29 -12.19 -11.75
CA ALA A 139 1.60 -10.93 -12.00
C ALA A 139 0.26 -10.78 -11.23
N GLN A 140 -0.52 -11.85 -11.09
CA GLN A 140 -1.81 -11.83 -10.40
C GLN A 140 -1.64 -11.64 -8.88
N GLU A 141 -0.59 -12.23 -8.33
CA GLU A 141 -0.24 -12.16 -6.92
C GLU A 141 0.32 -10.78 -6.55
N TRP A 142 1.20 -10.21 -7.38
CA TRP A 142 1.66 -8.83 -7.24
C TRP A 142 0.50 -7.82 -7.25
N LEU A 143 -0.45 -7.98 -8.19
CA LEU A 143 -1.64 -7.14 -8.23
C LEU A 143 -2.50 -7.28 -6.97
N SER A 144 -2.66 -8.52 -6.47
CA SER A 144 -3.42 -8.80 -5.24
C SER A 144 -2.76 -8.23 -3.98
N LEU A 145 -1.43 -8.08 -4.01
CA LEU A 145 -0.65 -7.55 -2.90
C LEU A 145 -0.97 -6.08 -2.61
N VAL A 146 -1.37 -5.30 -3.63
CA VAL A 146 -1.88 -3.93 -3.47
C VAL A 146 -3.08 -3.91 -2.51
N GLY A 147 -4.07 -4.76 -2.76
CA GLY A 147 -5.23 -4.88 -1.88
C GLY A 147 -4.87 -5.31 -0.46
N MET A 148 -3.97 -6.29 -0.32
CA MET A 148 -3.48 -6.76 0.99
C MET A 148 -2.78 -5.65 1.77
N HIS A 149 -1.99 -4.83 1.09
CA HIS A 149 -1.27 -3.70 1.66
C HIS A 149 -2.22 -2.61 2.18
N PHE A 150 -3.18 -2.17 1.38
CA PHE A 150 -4.18 -1.20 1.84
C PHE A 150 -5.03 -1.74 3.02
N ARG A 151 -5.35 -3.04 3.04
CA ARG A 151 -6.05 -3.65 4.19
C ARG A 151 -5.19 -3.62 5.46
N HIS A 152 -3.89 -3.88 5.35
CA HIS A 152 -2.97 -3.85 6.49
C HIS A 152 -2.95 -2.49 7.17
N HIS A 153 -2.88 -1.41 6.40
CA HIS A 153 -2.78 -0.05 6.94
C HIS A 153 -4.10 0.54 7.46
N LEU A 154 -5.24 -0.14 7.30
CA LEU A 154 -6.52 0.36 7.84
C LEU A 154 -6.43 0.58 9.35
N ARG A 155 -5.78 -0.34 10.06
CA ARG A 155 -5.58 -0.22 11.51
C ARG A 155 -4.71 1.00 11.85
N GLN A 156 -3.58 1.17 11.17
CA GLN A 156 -2.69 2.31 11.40
C GLN A 156 -3.42 3.64 11.14
N LYS A 157 -4.17 3.72 10.04
CA LYS A 157 -5.03 4.86 9.70
C LYS A 157 -6.01 5.19 10.83
N TYR A 158 -6.72 4.19 11.37
CA TYR A 158 -7.63 4.42 12.51
C TYR A 158 -6.89 4.87 13.78
N GLU A 159 -5.70 4.34 14.06
CA GLU A 159 -4.88 4.77 15.20
C GLU A 159 -4.45 6.25 15.04
N LEU A 160 -4.06 6.67 13.84
CA LEU A 160 -3.73 8.06 13.51
C LEU A 160 -4.96 8.99 13.62
N ASP A 161 -6.13 8.55 13.18
CA ASP A 161 -7.39 9.32 13.34
C ASP A 161 -7.70 9.62 14.82
N GLN A 162 -7.50 8.64 15.71
CA GLN A 162 -7.73 8.86 17.15
C GLN A 162 -6.75 9.88 17.72
N ARG A 163 -5.48 9.84 17.29
CA ARG A 163 -4.47 10.82 17.70
C ARG A 163 -4.85 12.24 17.26
N LEU A 164 -5.36 12.42 16.03
CA LEU A 164 -5.84 13.71 15.54
C LEU A 164 -7.05 14.24 16.33
N LYS A 165 -7.99 13.37 16.70
CA LYS A 165 -9.18 13.75 17.50
C LYS A 165 -8.83 14.25 18.90
N ASN A 166 -7.85 13.62 19.54
CA ASN A 166 -7.44 14.00 20.89
C ASN A 166 -6.87 15.43 20.94
N ILE A 167 -6.32 15.94 19.83
CA ILE A 167 -5.79 17.31 19.74
C ILE A 167 -6.89 18.35 19.55
N GLY A 168 -7.94 18.02 18.79
CA GLY A 168 -9.12 18.88 18.65
C GLY A 168 -9.88 19.11 19.96
N VAL A 169 -9.65 18.27 20.97
CA VAL A 169 -10.15 18.44 22.35
C VAL A 169 -9.20 19.30 23.19
N LEU A 170 -7.88 19.17 23.01
CA LEU A 170 -6.85 19.94 23.72
C LEU A 170 -6.69 21.39 23.24
N SER A 171 -7.31 21.77 22.12
CA SER A 171 -7.32 23.14 21.58
C SER A 171 -8.57 23.96 21.98
N ARG A 172 -9.37 23.45 22.92
CA ARG A 172 -10.60 24.09 23.45
C ARG A 172 -10.51 24.45 24.95
N GLU A 173 -9.32 24.65 25.49
CA GLU A 173 -9.11 25.16 26.85
C GLU A 173 -8.44 26.54 26.85
#